data_AF-A0A7J5XAK0-F1
#
_entry.id   AF-A0A7J5XAK0-F1
#
_cell.length_a   1.000
_cell.length_b   1.000
_cell.length_c   1.000
_cell.angle_alpha   90.00
_cell.angle_beta   90.00
_cell.angle_gamma   90.00
#
_symmetry.space_group_name_H-M   'P 1'
#
loop_
_entity.id
_entity.type
_entity.pdbx_description
1 polymer ?
#
loop_
_entity_poly.entity_id
_entity_poly.type
_entity_poly.pdbx_seq_one_letter_code
_entity_poly.pdbx_strand_id
1 'polypeptide(L)'
;MFAGRVNEGGVKHASNSCPDPGEPENGKRHGSDFSIESVVQFTCGEDYVLQGSKTISCQRVAEVFTAWSDHRPVIQINFEEFDLEIAYDTLTIGDGGESDESVGSIGFKINYKVPCMSNFTAPLGTVLSPDYPEGYGNNMNCVWLIQSEPGSRIHLAFNDFDLEAPYDSLTVKDGETNDAGVIGRFSGAENPSHLTSNTNTVRLEFQADHSMSGRGFNITYSTFGHNECPDPGIPINARRFGDSFQLGSSISVVCEDGFIKTQGSETITCQLEKGKVMWSGPIPKCEGKYPLDG
;
A
#
# COMPACT_ATOMS: atom_id res chain seq x y z
N MET A 1 1.69 27.04 -6.99
CA MET A 1 0.69 28.06 -6.58
C MET A 1 -0.54 27.89 -7.45
N PHE A 2 -1.59 27.25 -6.95
CA PHE A 2 -2.95 27.52 -7.40
C PHE A 2 -3.76 27.87 -6.15
N ALA A 3 -3.97 29.17 -5.99
CA ALA A 3 -4.89 29.71 -5.00
C ALA A 3 -6.31 29.45 -5.51
N GLY A 4 -7.08 28.63 -4.78
CA GLY A 4 -8.52 28.60 -4.95
C GLY A 4 -9.07 29.99 -4.61
N ARG A 5 -9.67 30.65 -5.60
CA ARG A 5 -10.46 31.87 -5.36
C ARG A 5 -11.65 31.46 -4.50
N VAL A 6 -11.66 31.91 -3.25
CA VAL A 6 -12.86 31.89 -2.40
C VAL A 6 -13.81 32.96 -2.94
N ASN A 7 -14.90 32.53 -3.58
CA ASN A 7 -16.04 33.42 -3.82
C ASN A 7 -17.02 33.22 -2.67
N GLU A 8 -17.25 34.29 -1.91
CA GLU A 8 -18.31 34.41 -0.93
C GLU A 8 -19.67 34.32 -1.64
N GLY A 9 -20.43 33.25 -1.37
CA GLY A 9 -21.71 32.97 -2.01
C GLY A 9 -21.83 31.50 -2.38
N GLY A 10 -22.43 30.70 -1.49
CA GLY A 10 -22.52 29.24 -1.59
C GLY A 10 -23.37 28.72 -2.76
N VAL A 11 -22.83 28.77 -3.97
CA VAL A 11 -23.32 28.02 -5.14
C VAL A 11 -22.16 27.19 -5.67
N LYS A 12 -22.14 25.90 -5.34
CA LYS A 12 -21.19 24.93 -5.91
C LYS A 12 -21.44 24.85 -7.42
N HIS A 13 -20.56 25.45 -8.22
CA HIS A 13 -20.64 25.32 -9.67
C HIS A 13 -20.25 23.89 -10.05
N ALA A 14 -21.07 23.22 -10.85
CA ALA A 14 -20.78 21.88 -11.36
C ALA A 14 -19.50 21.93 -12.20
N SER A 15 -18.54 21.05 -11.89
CA SER A 15 -17.37 20.85 -12.76
C SER A 15 -17.84 20.17 -14.05
N ASN A 16 -17.41 20.67 -15.20
CA ASN A 16 -17.69 20.06 -16.51
C ASN A 16 -16.47 19.30 -17.07
N SER A 17 -15.40 19.19 -16.28
CA SER A 17 -14.17 18.50 -16.66
C SER A 17 -13.65 17.65 -15.50
N CYS A 18 -13.14 16.47 -15.84
CA CYS A 18 -12.41 15.63 -14.90
C CYS A 18 -11.04 16.27 -14.56
N PRO A 19 -10.50 16.00 -13.36
CA PRO A 19 -9.13 16.39 -13.04
C PRO A 19 -8.13 15.69 -13.98
N ASP A 20 -6.98 16.32 -14.25
CA ASP A 20 -5.91 15.69 -15.04
C ASP A 20 -5.47 14.39 -14.32
N PRO A 21 -5.60 13.22 -14.95
CA PRO A 21 -5.27 11.94 -14.32
C PRO A 21 -3.77 11.67 -14.19
N GLY A 22 -2.89 12.59 -14.59
CA GLY A 22 -1.44 12.43 -14.50
C GLY A 22 -0.86 11.41 -15.51
N GLU A 23 0.47 11.39 -15.64
CA GLU A 23 1.18 10.37 -16.41
C GLU A 23 1.66 9.25 -15.47
N PRO A 24 1.46 7.97 -15.81
CA PRO A 24 1.99 6.86 -15.01
C PRO A 24 3.50 6.77 -15.16
N GLU A 25 4.19 6.44 -14.06
CA GLU A 25 5.63 6.14 -14.08
C GLU A 25 5.93 4.99 -15.05
N ASN A 26 6.98 5.12 -15.86
CA ASN A 26 7.34 4.16 -16.92
C ASN A 26 6.29 3.95 -18.03
N GLY A 27 5.35 4.89 -18.19
CA GLY A 27 4.43 4.89 -19.32
C GLY A 27 4.06 6.27 -19.83
N LYS A 28 3.02 6.31 -20.67
CA LYS A 28 2.52 7.53 -21.31
C LYS A 28 1.01 7.55 -21.35
N ARG A 29 0.45 8.75 -21.17
CA ARG A 29 -0.96 9.06 -21.39
C ARG A 29 -1.14 9.67 -22.79
N HIS A 30 -2.16 9.22 -23.50
CA HIS A 30 -2.61 9.75 -24.78
C HIS A 30 -3.97 10.44 -24.59
N GLY A 31 -4.04 11.70 -25.03
CA GLY A 31 -5.20 12.56 -24.83
C GLY A 31 -4.96 13.62 -23.76
N SER A 32 -5.45 14.82 -24.05
CA SER A 32 -5.35 16.01 -23.20
C SER A 32 -6.70 16.71 -23.02
N ASP A 33 -7.78 16.12 -23.55
CA ASP A 33 -9.15 16.58 -23.32
C ASP A 33 -9.72 15.87 -22.10
N PHE A 34 -10.19 16.66 -21.14
CA PHE A 34 -10.73 16.19 -19.87
C PHE A 34 -12.20 16.57 -19.71
N SER A 35 -12.86 17.02 -20.78
CA SER A 35 -14.30 17.29 -20.78
C SER A 35 -15.12 16.00 -20.61
N ILE A 36 -16.35 16.13 -20.12
CA ILE A 36 -17.30 15.01 -20.04
C ILE A 36 -17.35 14.25 -21.38
N GLU A 37 -17.40 12.92 -21.34
CA GLU A 37 -17.35 11.98 -22.47
C GLU A 37 -15.99 11.83 -23.16
N SER A 38 -14.98 12.64 -22.79
CA SER A 38 -13.62 12.44 -23.27
C SER A 38 -13.03 11.13 -22.77
N VAL A 39 -12.16 10.53 -23.59
CA VAL A 39 -11.44 9.29 -23.27
C VAL A 39 -9.94 9.57 -23.34
N VAL A 40 -9.21 9.13 -22.31
CA VAL A 40 -7.74 9.08 -22.34
C VAL A 40 -7.27 7.65 -22.29
N GLN A 41 -6.16 7.37 -22.97
CA GLN A 41 -5.61 6.03 -23.13
C GLN A 41 -4.19 5.99 -22.55
N PHE A 42 -3.80 4.85 -21.97
CA PHE A 42 -2.48 4.65 -21.41
C PHE A 42 -1.72 3.55 -22.14
N THR A 43 -0.39 3.71 -22.21
CA THR A 43 0.54 2.75 -22.81
C THR A 43 1.81 2.65 -21.97
N CYS A 44 2.38 1.44 -21.88
CA CYS A 44 3.66 1.15 -21.25
C CYS A 44 4.71 0.73 -22.31
N GLY A 45 6.00 0.69 -21.94
CA GLY A 45 7.07 0.14 -22.77
C GLY A 45 7.03 -1.40 -22.85
N GLU A 46 7.87 -2.01 -23.69
CA GLU A 46 7.89 -3.46 -23.95
C GLU A 46 8.15 -4.31 -22.69
N ASP A 47 9.00 -3.83 -21.78
CA ASP A 47 9.34 -4.54 -20.54
C ASP A 47 8.40 -4.25 -19.37
N TYR A 48 7.24 -3.64 -19.64
CA TYR A 48 6.31 -3.20 -18.60
C TYR A 48 4.89 -3.65 -18.92
N VAL A 49 4.15 -4.03 -17.88
CA VAL A 49 2.73 -4.37 -17.93
C VAL A 49 1.90 -3.26 -17.29
N LEU A 50 0.79 -2.94 -17.93
CA LEU A 50 -0.22 -2.02 -17.42
C LEU A 50 -1.24 -2.81 -16.58
N GLN A 51 -1.32 -2.50 -15.28
CA GLN A 51 -2.33 -3.00 -14.38
C GLN A 51 -3.46 -1.98 -14.20
N GLY A 52 -4.68 -2.39 -14.54
CA GLY A 52 -5.90 -1.57 -14.49
C GLY A 52 -6.46 -1.25 -15.88
N SER A 53 -7.31 -0.24 -15.97
CA SER A 53 -7.94 0.13 -17.24
C SER A 53 -6.98 0.82 -18.20
N LYS A 54 -6.81 0.23 -19.39
CA LYS A 54 -6.04 0.83 -20.50
C LYS A 54 -6.63 2.15 -21.00
N THR A 55 -7.93 2.37 -20.78
CA THR A 55 -8.67 3.56 -21.18
C THR A 55 -9.61 3.98 -20.07
N ILE A 56 -9.66 5.28 -19.76
CA ILE A 56 -10.62 5.85 -18.81
C ILE A 56 -11.43 6.95 -19.50
N SER A 57 -12.72 7.02 -19.18
CA SER A 57 -13.66 7.99 -19.75
C SER A 57 -14.16 8.97 -18.70
N CYS A 58 -14.28 10.25 -19.04
CA CYS A 58 -14.75 11.27 -18.11
C CYS A 58 -16.27 11.21 -18.02
N GLN A 59 -16.80 10.96 -16.82
CA GLN A 59 -18.22 10.71 -16.59
C GLN A 59 -18.77 11.66 -15.53
N ARG A 60 -20.09 11.91 -15.58
CA ARG A 60 -20.80 12.62 -14.52
C ARG A 60 -21.24 11.61 -13.47
N VAL A 61 -20.69 11.72 -12.26
CA VAL A 61 -20.94 10.76 -11.16
C VAL A 61 -22.04 11.28 -10.21
N ALA A 62 -22.22 12.60 -10.11
CA ALA A 62 -23.31 13.23 -9.36
C ALA A 62 -23.67 14.60 -9.97
N GLU A 63 -24.75 15.25 -9.49
CA GLU A 63 -25.24 16.53 -10.01
C GLU A 63 -24.21 17.68 -10.00
N VAL A 64 -23.12 17.52 -9.24
CA VAL A 64 -22.08 18.55 -9.03
C VAL A 64 -20.66 18.09 -9.37
N PHE A 65 -20.43 16.82 -9.73
CA PHE A 65 -19.08 16.27 -9.89
C PHE A 65 -18.90 15.41 -11.15
N THR A 66 -17.76 15.60 -11.79
CA THR A 66 -17.24 14.79 -12.91
C THR A 66 -16.00 14.04 -12.47
N ALA A 67 -15.90 12.77 -12.85
CA ALA A 67 -14.77 11.92 -12.54
C ALA A 67 -14.52 10.88 -13.62
N TRP A 68 -13.30 10.37 -13.67
CA TRP A 68 -12.92 9.29 -14.57
C TRP A 68 -13.63 7.98 -14.19
N SER A 69 -13.96 7.18 -15.21
CA SER A 69 -14.61 5.87 -15.05
C SER A 69 -13.79 4.85 -14.28
N ASP A 70 -12.48 5.04 -14.23
CA ASP A 70 -11.52 4.23 -13.48
C ASP A 70 -10.31 5.09 -13.08
N HIS A 71 -9.45 4.54 -12.22
CA HIS A 71 -8.19 5.15 -11.81
C HIS A 71 -7.14 5.14 -12.92
N ARG A 72 -6.14 6.03 -12.82
CA ARG A 72 -4.92 5.92 -13.64
C ARG A 72 -4.28 4.55 -13.38
N PRO A 73 -3.97 3.76 -14.42
CA PRO A 73 -3.37 2.45 -14.26
C PRO A 73 -1.94 2.55 -13.73
N VAL A 74 -1.49 1.49 -13.06
CA VAL A 74 -0.12 1.35 -12.57
C VAL A 74 0.67 0.57 -13.60
N ILE A 75 1.88 1.02 -13.91
CA ILE A 75 2.77 0.35 -14.87
C ILE A 75 3.95 -0.23 -14.11
N GLN A 76 4.10 -1.55 -14.19
CA GLN A 76 5.10 -2.31 -13.46
C GLN A 76 5.91 -3.15 -14.43
N ILE A 77 7.10 -3.58 -14.03
CA ILE A 77 7.95 -4.43 -14.86
C ILE A 77 7.22 -5.73 -15.19
N ASN A 78 7.28 -6.14 -16.45
CA ASN A 78 6.76 -7.42 -16.92
C ASN A 78 7.65 -8.56 -16.40
N PHE A 79 7.22 -9.22 -15.33
CA PHE A 79 7.93 -10.38 -14.80
C PHE A 79 7.71 -11.67 -15.62
N GLU A 80 6.99 -11.62 -16.76
CA GLU A 80 6.73 -12.81 -17.57
C GLU A 80 7.89 -13.28 -18.46
N GLU A 81 9.03 -12.57 -18.55
CA GLU A 81 10.13 -13.05 -19.41
C GLU A 81 11.58 -12.70 -18.99
N PHE A 82 11.82 -12.15 -17.80
CA PHE A 82 13.19 -11.91 -17.31
C PHE A 82 13.54 -12.77 -16.09
N ASP A 83 14.46 -13.72 -16.36
CA ASP A 83 15.45 -14.33 -15.48
C ASP A 83 15.08 -15.56 -14.63
N LEU A 84 14.64 -16.62 -15.31
CA LEU A 84 15.05 -17.98 -14.93
C LEU A 84 16.58 -18.16 -15.02
N GLU A 85 17.31 -17.32 -15.77
CA GLU A 85 18.76 -17.47 -15.98
C GLU A 85 19.62 -17.01 -14.79
N ILE A 86 19.20 -15.98 -14.04
CA ILE A 86 19.95 -15.49 -12.85
C ILE A 86 19.86 -16.48 -11.67
N ALA A 87 18.80 -17.30 -11.61
CA ALA A 87 18.65 -18.33 -10.58
C ALA A 87 19.57 -19.55 -10.80
N TYR A 88 19.96 -19.85 -12.05
CA TYR A 88 20.93 -20.92 -12.34
C TYR A 88 22.36 -20.48 -12.08
N ASP A 89 22.71 -19.23 -12.39
CA ASP A 89 24.10 -18.76 -12.33
C ASP A 89 24.58 -18.43 -10.89
N THR A 90 23.64 -18.34 -9.93
CA THR A 90 23.95 -18.19 -8.50
C THR A 90 23.88 -19.48 -7.70
N LEU A 91 23.50 -20.61 -8.33
CA LEU A 91 23.42 -21.92 -7.67
C LEU A 91 24.60 -22.83 -8.03
N THR A 92 25.83 -22.32 -7.98
CA THR A 92 27.04 -23.18 -7.97
C THR A 92 28.03 -22.72 -6.91
N ILE A 93 27.74 -22.95 -5.63
CA ILE A 93 28.79 -23.18 -4.61
C ILE A 93 28.32 -24.28 -3.67
N GLY A 94 28.89 -25.47 -3.83
CA GLY A 94 28.72 -26.60 -2.92
C GLY A 94 28.93 -27.94 -3.63
N ASP A 95 30.19 -28.25 -3.96
CA ASP A 95 30.63 -29.55 -4.47
C ASP A 95 30.06 -30.73 -3.66
N GLY A 96 29.54 -31.74 -4.37
CA GLY A 96 29.48 -33.13 -3.89
C GLY A 96 28.11 -33.81 -3.90
N GLY A 97 27.51 -34.05 -5.07
CA GLY A 97 26.37 -34.98 -5.21
C GLY A 97 26.11 -35.33 -6.67
N GLU A 98 26.12 -36.63 -6.98
CA GLU A 98 25.92 -37.22 -8.32
C GLU A 98 24.68 -36.68 -9.06
N SER A 99 24.88 -36.32 -10.33
CA SER A 99 23.80 -36.00 -11.27
C SER A 99 23.12 -37.29 -11.73
N ASP A 100 21.88 -37.51 -11.30
CA ASP A 100 20.96 -38.40 -12.01
C ASP A 100 19.92 -37.56 -12.75
N GLU A 101 19.90 -37.71 -14.08
CA GLU A 101 19.02 -37.02 -15.02
C GLU A 101 17.59 -37.59 -14.93
N SER A 102 16.88 -37.33 -13.83
CA SER A 102 15.43 -37.51 -13.80
C SER A 102 14.75 -36.77 -12.66
N VAL A 103 14.35 -35.51 -12.87
CA VAL A 103 13.22 -34.95 -12.11
C VAL A 103 12.39 -34.07 -13.04
N GLY A 104 11.26 -34.62 -13.50
CA GLY A 104 10.22 -33.86 -14.19
C GLY A 104 9.65 -32.76 -13.29
N SER A 105 9.10 -31.73 -13.94
CA SER A 105 8.46 -30.54 -13.36
C SER A 105 7.83 -30.76 -11.98
N ILE A 106 8.59 -30.53 -10.93
CA ILE A 106 8.06 -30.26 -9.60
C ILE A 106 7.81 -28.75 -9.54
N GLY A 107 6.54 -28.37 -9.39
CA GLY A 107 6.19 -26.99 -9.09
C GLY A 107 6.84 -26.59 -7.77
N PHE A 108 7.96 -25.86 -7.85
CA PHE A 108 8.58 -25.28 -6.68
C PHE A 108 7.70 -24.13 -6.19
N LYS A 109 7.05 -24.32 -5.04
CA LYS A 109 6.65 -23.17 -4.21
C LYS A 109 7.95 -22.52 -3.76
N ILE A 110 8.26 -21.36 -4.31
CA ILE A 110 9.34 -20.51 -3.80
C ILE A 110 8.85 -19.96 -2.46
N ASN A 111 9.18 -20.65 -1.37
CA ASN A 111 9.04 -20.10 -0.03
C ASN A 111 10.13 -19.06 0.15
N TYR A 112 9.84 -17.79 -0.11
CA TYR A 112 10.72 -16.68 0.25
C TYR A 112 10.86 -16.65 1.77
N LYS A 113 11.88 -17.32 2.30
CA LYS A 113 12.26 -17.22 3.71
C LYS A 113 12.88 -15.85 3.91
N VAL A 114 12.09 -14.87 4.36
CA VAL A 114 12.59 -13.53 4.68
C VAL A 114 13.63 -13.69 5.80
N PRO A 115 14.92 -13.42 5.55
CA PRO A 115 15.93 -13.61 6.56
C PRO A 115 15.67 -12.70 7.75
N CYS A 116 15.77 -13.26 8.94
CA CYS A 116 15.96 -12.51 10.17
C CYS A 116 17.21 -11.62 9.96
N MET A 117 17.14 -10.31 10.24
CA MET A 117 18.21 -9.32 9.95
C MET A 117 18.31 -8.84 8.48
N SER A 118 17.17 -8.48 7.88
CA SER A 118 17.14 -7.90 6.51
C SER A 118 16.94 -6.39 6.48
N ASN A 119 17.52 -5.77 5.45
CA ASN A 119 17.29 -4.36 5.11
C ASN A 119 16.43 -4.25 3.86
N PHE A 120 15.47 -3.34 3.89
CA PHE A 120 14.53 -3.07 2.81
C PHE A 120 14.73 -1.65 2.31
N THR A 121 15.00 -1.48 1.02
CA THR A 121 15.19 -0.18 0.39
C THR A 121 14.17 0.12 -0.72
N ALA A 122 13.39 -0.87 -1.13
CA ALA A 122 12.32 -0.70 -2.09
C ALA A 122 11.19 0.18 -1.50
N PRO A 123 10.50 1.00 -2.30
CA PRO A 123 9.46 1.93 -1.82
C PRO A 123 8.20 1.22 -1.30
N LEU A 124 8.01 -0.05 -1.65
CA LEU A 124 6.92 -0.91 -1.23
C LEU A 124 7.48 -2.29 -0.92
N GLY A 125 6.93 -2.97 0.07
CA GLY A 125 7.35 -4.33 0.38
C GLY A 125 6.55 -4.98 1.49
N THR A 126 6.93 -6.20 1.84
CA THR A 126 6.28 -7.01 2.89
C THR A 126 7.33 -7.57 3.83
N VAL A 127 7.08 -7.44 5.13
CA VAL A 127 7.85 -8.04 6.21
C VAL A 127 6.99 -9.13 6.83
N LEU A 128 7.47 -10.37 6.73
CA LEU A 128 6.85 -11.53 7.35
C LEU A 128 7.71 -11.99 8.52
N SER A 129 7.08 -12.44 9.60
CA SER A 129 7.81 -13.22 10.61
C SER A 129 8.35 -14.51 9.99
N PRO A 130 9.46 -15.06 10.51
CA PRO A 130 9.98 -16.34 10.02
C PRO A 130 8.90 -17.43 10.02
N ASP A 131 8.86 -18.21 8.94
CA ASP A 131 7.96 -19.35 8.75
C ASP A 131 6.44 -19.02 8.79
N TYR A 132 6.06 -17.74 8.72
CA TYR A 132 4.65 -17.32 8.55
C TYR A 132 4.02 -17.97 7.30
N PRO A 133 2.77 -18.48 7.38
CA PRO A 133 1.85 -18.48 8.52
C PRO A 133 1.90 -19.75 9.39
N GLU A 134 2.87 -20.64 9.17
CA GLU A 134 2.99 -21.92 9.90
C GLU A 134 3.38 -21.72 11.38
N GLY A 135 3.93 -20.55 11.69
CA GLY A 135 4.27 -20.10 13.04
C GLY A 135 5.76 -19.88 13.22
N TYR A 136 6.11 -18.84 13.96
CA TYR A 136 7.52 -18.49 14.19
C TYR A 136 8.16 -19.46 15.20
N GLY A 137 9.49 -19.50 15.20
CA GLY A 137 10.27 -20.28 16.15
C GLY A 137 10.51 -19.56 17.47
N ASN A 138 10.80 -20.33 18.51
CA ASN A 138 11.14 -19.82 19.83
C ASN A 138 12.58 -19.26 19.86
N ASN A 139 12.88 -18.44 20.87
CA ASN A 139 14.18 -17.81 21.12
C ASN A 139 14.65 -16.93 19.94
N MET A 140 13.71 -16.30 19.25
CA MET A 140 14.02 -15.43 18.13
C MET A 140 14.37 -14.03 18.60
N ASN A 141 15.33 -13.43 17.91
CA ASN A 141 15.65 -12.01 18.03
C ASN A 141 15.90 -11.48 16.63
N CYS A 142 14.82 -11.06 15.97
CA CYS A 142 14.85 -10.57 14.62
C CYS A 142 14.77 -9.07 14.56
N VAL A 143 15.56 -8.52 13.65
CA VAL A 143 15.60 -7.10 13.38
C VAL A 143 15.37 -6.92 11.89
N TRP A 144 14.52 -5.99 11.51
CA TRP A 144 14.41 -5.54 10.12
C TRP A 144 14.53 -4.04 10.08
N LEU A 145 15.18 -3.54 9.02
CA LEU A 145 15.36 -2.12 8.79
C LEU A 145 14.74 -1.75 7.46
N ILE A 146 13.77 -0.85 7.46
CA ILE A 146 13.18 -0.28 6.25
C ILE A 146 13.77 1.12 6.09
N GLN A 147 14.46 1.35 4.98
CA GLN A 147 15.14 2.61 4.66
C GLN A 147 14.56 3.17 3.37
N SER A 148 14.20 4.46 3.40
CA SER A 148 13.71 5.20 2.24
C SER A 148 14.56 6.44 2.01
N GLU A 149 14.35 7.11 0.87
CA GLU A 149 15.09 8.33 0.56
C GLU A 149 14.87 9.42 1.62
N PRO A 150 15.88 10.27 1.89
CA PRO A 150 15.73 11.40 2.80
C PRO A 150 14.57 12.31 2.37
N GLY A 151 13.71 12.68 3.32
CA GLY A 151 12.50 13.46 3.03
C GLY A 151 11.27 12.60 2.70
N SER A 152 11.38 11.28 2.77
CA SER A 152 10.25 10.34 2.76
C SER A 152 9.87 9.88 4.17
N ARG A 153 8.69 9.29 4.27
CA ARG A 153 8.12 8.66 5.47
C ARG A 153 7.64 7.27 5.11
N ILE A 154 7.52 6.41 6.11
CA ILE A 154 7.16 5.00 5.96
C ILE A 154 5.82 4.74 6.66
N HIS A 155 4.86 4.19 5.93
CA HIS A 155 3.60 3.70 6.46
C HIS A 155 3.68 2.19 6.66
N LEU A 156 3.16 1.68 7.78
CA LEU A 156 3.07 0.26 8.08
C LEU A 156 1.60 -0.14 8.21
N ALA A 157 1.21 -1.14 7.42
CA ALA A 157 -0.09 -1.78 7.48
C ALA A 157 0.06 -3.22 8.01
N PHE A 158 -0.62 -3.52 9.10
CA PHE A 158 -0.65 -4.85 9.70
C PHE A 158 -1.81 -5.62 9.06
N ASN A 159 -1.52 -6.70 8.35
CA ASN A 159 -2.51 -7.49 7.61
C ASN A 159 -2.97 -8.71 8.42
N ASP A 160 -2.07 -9.30 9.19
CA ASP A 160 -2.32 -10.39 10.12
C ASP A 160 -1.30 -10.29 11.27
N PHE A 161 -1.73 -10.63 12.48
CA PHE A 161 -0.91 -10.50 13.67
C PHE A 161 -1.35 -11.51 14.74
N ASP A 162 -0.43 -12.37 15.16
CA ASP A 162 -0.66 -13.44 16.12
C ASP A 162 0.66 -13.82 16.81
N LEU A 163 0.94 -13.15 17.94
CA LEU A 163 2.08 -13.39 18.81
C LEU A 163 1.64 -13.93 20.19
N GLU A 164 2.52 -14.65 20.90
CA GLU A 164 2.24 -15.07 22.27
C GLU A 164 2.22 -13.86 23.21
N ALA A 165 1.04 -13.55 23.77
CA ALA A 165 0.93 -12.50 24.77
C ALA A 165 1.25 -13.00 26.18
N PRO A 166 2.00 -12.23 27.00
CA PRO A 166 2.70 -10.97 26.71
C PRO A 166 4.22 -11.16 26.44
N TYR A 167 4.67 -12.39 26.23
CA TYR A 167 6.08 -12.78 26.24
C TYR A 167 6.78 -12.46 24.94
N ASP A 168 6.09 -12.66 23.81
CA ASP A 168 6.59 -12.35 22.48
C ASP A 168 6.12 -10.98 22.05
N SER A 169 7.02 -10.19 21.46
CA SER A 169 6.67 -8.83 21.10
C SER A 169 7.37 -8.34 19.84
N LEU A 170 6.61 -7.56 19.06
CA LEU A 170 7.12 -6.74 17.98
C LEU A 170 7.19 -5.29 18.45
N THR A 171 8.40 -4.73 18.48
CA THR A 171 8.65 -3.32 18.77
C THR A 171 8.96 -2.58 17.46
N VAL A 172 8.24 -1.49 17.21
CA VAL A 172 8.42 -0.62 16.04
C VAL A 172 9.06 0.69 16.49
N LYS A 173 10.22 1.02 15.93
CA LYS A 173 10.98 2.25 16.22
C LYS A 173 11.09 3.15 14.99
N ASP A 174 10.98 4.45 15.22
CA ASP A 174 11.11 5.52 14.21
C ASP A 174 12.56 6.02 14.18
N GLY A 175 13.39 5.34 13.41
CA GLY A 175 14.83 5.56 13.28
C GLY A 175 15.63 4.27 13.16
N GLU A 176 16.91 4.42 12.81
CA GLU A 176 17.82 3.29 12.54
C GLU A 176 18.44 2.67 13.80
N THR A 177 18.66 3.50 14.81
CA THR A 177 19.45 3.13 16.00
C THR A 177 18.61 2.37 17.03
N ASN A 178 19.27 1.63 17.91
CA ASN A 178 18.62 0.96 19.05
C ASN A 178 17.88 1.94 19.98
N ASP A 179 18.39 3.17 20.11
CA ASP A 179 17.82 4.23 20.96
C ASP A 179 16.75 5.07 20.25
N ALA A 180 16.35 4.69 19.03
CA ALA A 180 15.30 5.36 18.29
C ALA A 180 13.96 5.30 19.04
N GLY A 181 13.13 6.34 18.85
CA GLY A 181 11.85 6.46 19.54
C GLY A 181 10.90 5.32 19.19
N VAL A 182 10.36 4.63 20.19
CA VAL A 182 9.36 3.56 20.00
C VAL A 182 8.02 4.20 19.63
N ILE A 183 7.47 3.80 18.47
CA ILE A 183 6.16 4.25 17.99
C ILE A 183 5.07 3.19 18.19
N GLY A 184 5.45 1.94 18.50
CA GLY A 184 4.51 0.88 18.86
C GLY A 184 5.22 -0.32 19.48
N ARG A 185 4.53 -1.03 20.38
CA ARG A 185 4.93 -2.34 20.88
C ARG A 185 3.69 -3.22 20.96
N PHE A 186 3.73 -4.35 20.26
CA PHE A 186 2.55 -5.18 20.02
C PHE A 186 2.83 -6.63 20.40
N SER A 187 1.79 -7.32 20.85
CA SER A 187 1.77 -8.72 21.26
C SER A 187 0.32 -9.22 21.22
N GLY A 188 0.09 -10.54 21.29
CA GLY A 188 -1.24 -11.14 21.16
C GLY A 188 -1.72 -11.29 19.72
N ALA A 189 -3.01 -11.59 19.57
CA ALA A 189 -3.66 -11.85 18.28
C ALA A 189 -4.57 -10.72 17.77
N GLU A 190 -4.56 -9.57 18.44
CA GLU A 190 -5.28 -8.39 17.96
C GLU A 190 -4.42 -7.64 16.93
N ASN A 191 -4.98 -7.41 15.75
CA ASN A 191 -4.27 -6.74 14.67
C ASN A 191 -4.04 -5.24 15.02
N PRO A 192 -2.78 -4.77 15.08
CA PRO A 192 -2.51 -3.37 15.40
C PRO A 192 -3.10 -2.39 14.39
N SER A 193 -3.38 -1.17 14.85
CA SER A 193 -3.68 -0.06 13.94
C SER A 193 -2.45 0.29 13.10
N HIS A 194 -2.69 0.77 11.88
CA HIS A 194 -1.65 1.24 10.99
C HIS A 194 -0.75 2.29 11.65
N LEU A 195 0.55 2.22 11.38
CA LEU A 195 1.54 3.16 11.90
C LEU A 195 2.15 3.98 10.78
N THR A 196 2.68 5.15 11.13
CA THR A 196 3.38 6.01 10.19
C THR A 196 4.57 6.67 10.87
N SER A 197 5.75 6.50 10.30
CA SER A 197 7.00 7.09 10.80
C SER A 197 7.02 8.61 10.61
N ASN A 198 7.93 9.29 11.30
CA ASN A 198 8.29 10.68 11.02
C ASN A 198 9.64 10.78 10.31
N THR A 199 10.48 9.75 10.41
CA THR A 199 11.75 9.65 9.69
C THR A 199 11.63 8.78 8.44
N ASN A 200 12.66 8.78 7.61
CA ASN A 200 12.79 7.93 6.43
C ASN A 200 13.26 6.50 6.76
N THR A 201 13.39 6.15 8.05
CA THR A 201 13.87 4.83 8.49
C THR A 201 12.99 4.25 9.59
N VAL A 202 12.59 2.99 9.45
CA VAL A 202 11.85 2.24 10.47
C VAL A 202 12.63 0.99 10.86
N ARG A 203 12.76 0.76 12.16
CA ARG A 203 13.37 -0.45 12.72
C ARG A 203 12.30 -1.29 13.40
N LEU A 204 12.17 -2.53 12.96
CA LEU A 204 11.29 -3.55 13.52
C LEU A 204 12.13 -4.52 14.35
N GLU A 205 11.79 -4.72 15.62
CA GLU A 205 12.47 -5.65 16.52
C GLU A 205 11.46 -6.67 17.03
N PHE A 206 11.57 -7.92 16.56
CA PHE A 206 10.75 -9.03 17.01
C PHE A 206 11.55 -9.92 17.96
N GLN A 207 11.01 -10.13 19.16
CA GLN A 207 11.60 -11.01 20.17
C GLN A 207 10.59 -12.08 20.54
N ALA A 208 11.01 -13.34 20.46
CA ALA A 208 10.24 -14.48 20.93
C ALA A 208 10.98 -15.20 22.08
N ASP A 209 10.22 -15.64 23.06
CA ASP A 209 10.69 -16.33 24.25
C ASP A 209 10.98 -17.81 23.96
N HIS A 210 11.32 -18.61 24.98
CA HIS A 210 11.71 -20.01 24.83
C HIS A 210 10.59 -21.02 24.48
N SER A 211 9.31 -20.64 24.55
CA SER A 211 8.16 -21.54 24.47
C SER A 211 6.94 -20.92 23.80
N MET A 212 6.08 -21.74 23.22
CA MET A 212 4.84 -21.32 22.54
C MET A 212 5.10 -20.39 21.34
N SER A 213 4.27 -20.50 20.32
CA SER A 213 4.29 -19.56 19.21
C SER A 213 2.91 -19.41 18.61
N GLY A 214 2.66 -18.23 18.06
CA GLY A 214 1.51 -17.93 17.21
C GLY A 214 1.90 -18.06 15.73
N ARG A 215 0.95 -17.76 14.85
CA ARG A 215 1.19 -17.78 13.39
C ARG A 215 2.20 -16.73 12.94
N GLY A 216 2.38 -15.66 13.73
CA GLY A 216 3.31 -14.58 13.46
C GLY A 216 2.63 -13.35 12.88
N PHE A 217 3.31 -12.63 11.98
CA PHE A 217 2.77 -11.39 11.41
C PHE A 217 3.05 -11.24 9.91
N ASN A 218 2.13 -10.53 9.26
CA ASN A 218 2.27 -10.04 7.90
C ASN A 218 2.09 -8.52 7.89
N ILE A 219 3.18 -7.80 7.59
CA ILE A 219 3.20 -6.34 7.57
C ILE A 219 3.60 -5.88 6.18
N THR A 220 2.75 -5.10 5.53
CA THR A 220 3.11 -4.39 4.30
C THR A 220 3.55 -2.97 4.65
N TYR A 221 4.58 -2.48 3.96
CA TYR A 221 5.04 -1.10 4.11
C TYR A 221 5.03 -0.36 2.78
N SER A 222 4.86 0.95 2.86
CA SER A 222 4.95 1.87 1.72
C SER A 222 5.68 3.15 2.12
N THR A 223 6.42 3.72 1.19
CA THR A 223 7.14 4.99 1.35
C THR A 223 6.43 6.09 0.59
N PHE A 224 6.33 7.28 1.18
CA PHE A 224 5.69 8.44 0.57
C PHE A 224 6.39 9.73 1.02
N GLY A 225 6.20 10.83 0.29
CA GLY A 225 6.88 12.09 0.60
C GLY A 225 6.49 12.66 1.96
N HIS A 226 7.39 13.42 2.60
CA HIS A 226 7.12 14.04 3.92
C HIS A 226 5.86 14.92 3.93
N ASN A 227 5.54 15.54 2.80
CA ASN A 227 4.37 16.41 2.62
C ASN A 227 3.17 15.69 1.99
N GLU A 228 3.20 14.36 1.98
CA GLU A 228 2.13 13.53 1.45
C GLU A 228 1.47 12.75 2.60
N CYS A 229 0.20 12.42 2.40
CA CYS A 229 -0.50 11.46 3.24
C CYS A 229 -0.29 10.04 2.68
N PRO A 230 -0.30 9.01 3.54
CA PRO A 230 -0.21 7.62 3.07
C PRO A 230 -1.42 7.30 2.18
N ASP A 231 -1.25 6.46 1.16
CA ASP A 231 -2.40 6.03 0.35
C ASP A 231 -3.42 5.33 1.26
N PRO A 232 -4.65 5.87 1.42
CA PRO A 232 -5.65 5.26 2.29
C PRO A 232 -6.25 3.98 1.69
N GLY A 233 -5.95 3.65 0.43
CA GLY A 233 -6.49 2.53 -0.30
C GLY A 233 -7.88 2.81 -0.88
N ILE A 234 -8.48 1.76 -1.44
CA ILE A 234 -9.84 1.78 -2.00
C ILE A 234 -10.67 0.77 -1.19
N PRO A 235 -11.74 1.20 -0.50
CA PRO A 235 -12.61 0.28 0.23
C PRO A 235 -13.29 -0.71 -0.72
N ILE A 236 -13.57 -1.91 -0.22
CA ILE A 236 -14.33 -2.93 -0.95
C ILE A 236 -15.73 -2.38 -1.27
N ASN A 237 -16.21 -2.62 -2.49
CA ASN A 237 -17.50 -2.12 -3.00
C ASN A 237 -17.62 -0.58 -2.97
N ALA A 238 -16.50 0.11 -3.22
CA ALA A 238 -16.45 1.55 -3.29
C ALA A 238 -15.52 2.01 -4.42
N ARG A 239 -15.78 3.22 -4.91
CA ARG A 239 -14.92 3.92 -5.87
C ARG A 239 -14.29 5.13 -5.20
N ARG A 240 -13.00 5.32 -5.42
CA ARG A 240 -12.26 6.51 -4.95
C ARG A 240 -12.15 7.52 -6.10
N PHE A 241 -12.15 8.79 -5.74
CA PHE A 241 -11.96 9.93 -6.63
C PHE A 241 -10.86 10.82 -6.07
N GLY A 242 -9.96 11.26 -6.96
CA GLY A 242 -8.72 11.91 -6.57
C GLY A 242 -7.58 10.91 -6.38
N ASP A 243 -6.40 11.29 -6.85
CA ASP A 243 -5.18 10.48 -6.95
C ASP A 243 -3.94 11.23 -6.41
N SER A 244 -4.11 12.46 -5.96
CA SER A 244 -3.07 13.25 -5.28
C SER A 244 -3.16 13.08 -3.77
N PHE A 245 -2.03 12.73 -3.15
CA PHE A 245 -1.90 12.61 -1.70
C PHE A 245 -1.13 13.76 -1.06
N GLN A 246 -0.78 14.79 -1.84
CA GLN A 246 -0.05 15.95 -1.34
C GLN A 246 -0.89 16.75 -0.33
N LEU A 247 -0.23 17.38 0.63
CA LEU A 247 -0.83 18.30 1.61
C LEU A 247 -1.78 19.30 0.94
N GLY A 248 -3.02 19.34 1.42
CA GLY A 248 -4.11 20.15 0.88
C GLY A 248 -4.98 19.46 -0.16
N SER A 249 -4.56 18.30 -0.69
CA SER A 249 -5.39 17.49 -1.59
C SER A 249 -6.52 16.81 -0.83
N SER A 250 -7.65 16.60 -1.50
CA SER A 250 -8.77 15.83 -0.97
C SER A 250 -9.04 14.65 -1.88
N ILE A 251 -9.40 13.52 -1.27
CA ILE A 251 -9.97 12.38 -1.98
C ILE A 251 -11.40 12.18 -1.52
N SER A 252 -12.25 11.71 -2.44
CA SER A 252 -13.64 11.37 -2.14
C SER A 252 -13.87 9.89 -2.44
N VAL A 253 -14.57 9.19 -1.56
CA VAL A 253 -14.92 7.78 -1.76
C VAL A 253 -16.42 7.63 -1.70
N VAL A 254 -16.97 6.97 -2.71
CA VAL A 254 -18.40 6.74 -2.88
C VAL A 254 -18.64 5.24 -2.97
N CYS A 255 -19.57 4.73 -2.17
CA CYS A 255 -19.98 3.34 -2.24
C CYS A 255 -20.63 3.02 -3.59
N GLU A 256 -20.40 1.82 -4.09
CA GLU A 256 -21.03 1.33 -5.31
C GLU A 256 -22.54 1.13 -5.12
N ASP A 257 -23.27 1.01 -6.24
CA ASP A 257 -24.71 0.82 -6.22
C ASP A 257 -25.08 -0.44 -5.42
N GLY A 258 -26.04 -0.30 -4.50
CA GLY A 258 -26.46 -1.37 -3.59
C GLY A 258 -25.73 -1.37 -2.23
N PHE A 259 -24.70 -0.55 -2.06
CA PHE A 259 -23.96 -0.40 -0.80
C PHE A 259 -24.22 0.96 -0.13
N ILE A 260 -24.09 1.02 1.19
CA ILE A 260 -24.19 2.24 1.98
C ILE A 260 -22.95 2.45 2.83
N LYS A 261 -22.59 3.73 3.01
CA LYS A 261 -21.57 4.13 3.97
C LYS A 261 -22.08 3.86 5.39
N THR A 262 -21.35 3.06 6.15
CA THR A 262 -21.67 2.78 7.56
C THR A 262 -20.72 3.49 8.53
N GLN A 263 -19.49 3.79 8.10
CA GLN A 263 -18.46 4.44 8.91
C GLN A 263 -17.61 5.37 8.04
N GLY A 264 -16.84 6.25 8.67
CA GLY A 264 -15.87 7.13 8.01
C GLY A 264 -16.48 8.33 7.27
N SER A 265 -15.60 9.10 6.61
CA SER A 265 -16.00 10.28 5.84
C SER A 265 -16.01 9.97 4.34
N GLU A 266 -16.98 10.52 3.60
CA GLU A 266 -17.01 10.44 2.14
C GLU A 266 -15.88 11.24 1.50
N THR A 267 -15.35 12.24 2.19
CA THR A 267 -14.25 13.05 1.69
C THR A 267 -13.28 13.28 2.82
N ILE A 268 -12.00 13.00 2.55
CA ILE A 268 -10.90 13.23 3.48
C ILE A 268 -9.87 14.14 2.81
N THR A 269 -9.29 15.02 3.61
CA THR A 269 -8.32 16.02 3.15
C THR A 269 -6.98 15.76 3.82
N CYS A 270 -5.92 15.76 3.03
CA CYS A 270 -4.56 15.64 3.56
C CYS A 270 -4.20 16.96 4.24
N GLN A 271 -4.00 16.94 5.55
CA GLN A 271 -3.84 18.15 6.36
C GLN A 271 -2.67 18.04 7.32
N LEU A 272 -2.22 19.19 7.83
CA LEU A 272 -1.19 19.25 8.85
C LEU A 272 -1.86 19.34 10.22
N GLU A 273 -1.77 18.29 11.02
CA GLU A 273 -2.29 18.24 12.37
C GLU A 273 -1.15 18.07 13.37
N LYS A 274 -0.98 19.04 14.28
CA LYS A 274 0.10 19.08 15.29
C LYS A 274 1.50 18.84 14.70
N GLY A 275 1.76 19.38 13.52
CA GLY A 275 3.04 19.25 12.81
C GLY A 275 3.23 17.94 12.04
N LYS A 276 2.20 17.08 11.96
CA LYS A 276 2.23 15.83 11.18
C LYS A 276 1.26 15.91 10.01
N VAL A 277 1.72 15.48 8.83
CA VAL A 277 0.87 15.36 7.65
C VAL A 277 0.08 14.06 7.74
N MET A 278 -1.25 14.17 7.78
CA MET A 278 -2.17 13.06 7.93
C MET A 278 -3.55 13.38 7.34
N TRP A 279 -4.32 12.35 7.02
CA TRP A 279 -5.69 12.52 6.57
C TRP A 279 -6.59 13.07 7.68
N SER A 280 -7.57 13.90 7.30
CA SER A 280 -8.54 14.48 8.21
C SER A 280 -9.48 13.46 8.88
N GLY A 281 -9.46 12.20 8.44
CA GLY A 281 -10.22 11.10 9.01
C GLY A 281 -10.06 9.82 8.19
N PRO A 282 -10.73 8.72 8.58
CA PRO A 282 -10.74 7.48 7.82
C PRO A 282 -11.66 7.55 6.59
N ILE A 283 -11.31 6.81 5.54
CA ILE A 283 -12.17 6.55 4.38
C ILE A 283 -13.42 5.75 4.80
N PRO A 284 -14.50 5.78 3.99
CA PRO A 284 -15.75 5.17 4.38
C PRO A 284 -15.73 3.65 4.23
N LYS A 285 -16.46 2.97 5.12
CA LYS A 285 -16.76 1.54 4.97
C LYS A 285 -18.11 1.38 4.27
N CYS A 286 -18.15 0.57 3.22
CA CYS A 286 -19.35 0.32 2.42
C CYS A 286 -19.90 -1.08 2.69
N GLU A 287 -21.14 -1.16 3.19
CA GLU A 287 -21.81 -2.43 3.50
C GLU A 287 -23.11 -2.56 2.68
N GLY A 288 -23.48 -3.79 2.34
CA GLY A 288 -24.65 -4.05 1.50
C GLY A 288 -25.94 -3.62 2.20
N LYS A 289 -26.86 -3.01 1.45
CA LYS A 289 -28.23 -2.80 1.93
C LYS A 289 -28.89 -4.18 2.06
N TYR A 290 -29.12 -4.65 3.27
CA TYR A 290 -30.05 -5.78 3.46
C TYR A 290 -31.43 -5.36 2.92
N PRO A 291 -32.14 -6.23 2.20
CA PRO A 291 -33.55 -5.99 1.94
C PRO A 291 -34.24 -5.84 3.29
N LEU A 292 -34.91 -4.70 3.51
CA LEU A 292 -35.99 -4.68 4.47
C LEU A 292 -37.07 -5.57 3.85
N ASP A 293 -37.14 -6.83 4.29
CA ASP A 293 -38.31 -7.66 4.06
C ASP A 293 -39.53 -6.88 4.58
N GLY A 294 -40.52 -6.72 3.70
CA GLY A 294 -41.69 -5.86 3.87
C GLY A 294 -42.76 -6.37 4.82
#